data_AF-A0A7X4HIB7-F1
#
_entry.id   AF-A0A7X4HIB7-F1
#
_cell.length_a   1.000
_cell.length_b   1.000
_cell.length_c   1.000
_cell.angle_alpha   90.00
_cell.angle_beta   90.00
_cell.angle_gamma   90.00
#
_symmetry.space_group_name_H-M   'P 1'
#
loop_
_entity.id
_entity.type
_entity.pdbx_description
1 polymer ?
#
loop_
_entity_poly.entity_id
_entity_poly.type
_entity_poly.pdbx_seq_one_letter_code
_entity_poly.pdbx_strand_id
1 'polypeptide(L)' 'QVASLNSAAIGALSTQGIANGLKSNQVVALGSHQFAAMNALQVAALSTEGIAAIETNDLRGLTTAAIAGLRTA' A
#
# COMPACT_ATOMS: atom_id res chain seq x y z
N GLN A 1 -3.66 2.91 13.29
CA GLN A 1 -5.03 2.71 12.79
C GLN A 1 -5.06 1.98 11.45
N VAL A 2 -4.13 2.19 10.51
CA VAL A 2 -4.15 1.44 9.23
C VAL A 2 -3.80 -0.04 9.43
N ALA A 3 -2.91 -0.36 10.37
CA ALA A 3 -2.61 -1.72 10.82
C ALA A 3 -3.83 -2.52 11.32
N SER A 4 -4.85 -1.84 11.86
CA SER A 4 -6.07 -2.49 12.38
C SER A 4 -7.15 -2.69 11.31
N LEU A 5 -6.92 -2.27 10.07
CA LEU A 5 -7.83 -2.53 8.97
C LEU A 5 -7.67 -3.98 8.50
N ASN A 6 -8.80 -4.67 8.33
CA ASN A 6 -8.81 -5.99 7.71
C ASN A 6 -8.68 -5.87 6.17
N SER A 7 -8.38 -6.99 5.52
CA SER A 7 -8.13 -7.04 4.08
C SER A 7 -9.30 -6.52 3.22
N ALA A 8 -10.55 -6.71 3.67
CA ALA A 8 -11.72 -6.20 2.96
C ALA A 8 -11.80 -4.67 3.01
N ALA A 9 -11.50 -4.07 4.17
CA ALA A 9 -11.45 -2.62 4.32
C ALA A 9 -10.31 -2.02 3.48
N ILE A 10 -9.14 -2.68 3.42
CA ILE A 10 -8.03 -2.26 2.56
C ILE A 10 -8.44 -2.32 1.08
N GLY A 11 -9.06 -3.41 0.64
CA GLY A 11 -9.54 -3.56 -0.75
C GLY A 11 -10.61 -2.54 -1.16
N ALA A 12 -11.34 -1.98 -0.20
CA ALA A 12 -12.36 -0.96 -0.43
C ALA A 12 -11.80 0.48 -0.52
N LEU A 13 -10.51 0.70 -0.19
CA LEU A 13 -9.91 2.03 -0.27
C LEU A 13 -9.79 2.50 -1.73
N SER A 14 -10.26 3.71 -2.01
CA SER A 14 -10.07 4.31 -3.34
C SER A 14 -8.61 4.72 -3.54
N THR A 15 -8.15 4.70 -4.79
CA THR A 15 -6.80 5.17 -5.15
C THR A 15 -6.60 6.63 -4.79
N GLN A 16 -7.63 7.49 -4.93
CA GLN A 16 -7.58 8.88 -4.49
C GLN A 16 -7.46 9.01 -2.97
N GLY A 17 -8.12 8.14 -2.20
CA GLY A 17 -8.01 8.12 -0.74
C GLY A 17 -6.61 7.68 -0.28
N ILE A 18 -5.99 6.74 -0.99
CA ILE A 18 -4.61 6.31 -0.76
C ILE A 18 -3.63 7.46 -1.08
N ALA A 19 -3.71 8.02 -2.28
CA ALA A 19 -2.79 9.05 -2.76
C ALA A 19 -2.76 10.31 -1.86
N ASN A 20 -3.92 10.72 -1.33
CA ASN A 20 -4.03 11.94 -0.52
C ASN A 20 -4.06 11.67 1.00
N GLY A 21 -4.33 10.44 1.41
CA GLY A 21 -4.63 10.10 2.81
C GLY A 21 -3.59 9.25 3.51
N LEU A 22 -2.74 8.52 2.77
CA LEU A 22 -1.65 7.72 3.34
C LEU A 22 -0.32 8.47 3.28
N LYS A 23 0.16 8.86 4.46
CA LYS A 23 1.50 9.43 4.68
C LYS A 23 2.51 8.30 4.93
N SER A 24 3.80 8.59 4.77
CA SER A 24 4.90 7.61 4.96
C SER A 24 4.83 6.88 6.30
N ASN A 25 4.54 7.56 7.41
CA ASN A 25 4.39 6.95 8.73
C ASN A 25 3.20 5.97 8.83
N GLN A 26 2.14 6.18 8.05
CA GLN A 26 1.01 5.25 7.97
C GLN A 26 1.35 4.05 7.10
N VAL A 27 2.21 4.23 6.07
CA VAL A 27 2.73 3.13 5.25
C VAL A 27 3.66 2.23 6.06
N VAL A 28 4.55 2.80 6.89
CA VAL A 28 5.38 2.04 7.85
C VAL A 28 4.52 1.21 8.81
N ALA A 29 3.31 1.68 9.13
CA ALA A 29 2.40 0.94 10.00
C ALA A 29 1.62 -0.19 9.28
N LEU A 30 1.74 -0.33 7.96
CA LEU A 30 1.13 -1.43 7.21
C LEU A 30 2.03 -2.67 7.32
N GLY A 31 1.44 -3.84 7.58
CA GLY A 31 2.15 -5.10 7.50
C GLY A 31 1.99 -5.78 6.14
N SER A 32 2.81 -6.81 5.90
CA SER A 32 2.73 -7.67 4.71
C SER A 32 1.31 -8.18 4.38
N HIS A 33 0.47 -8.46 5.38
CA HIS A 33 -0.93 -8.88 5.16
C HIS A 33 -1.80 -7.77 4.55
N GLN A 34 -1.58 -6.51 4.94
CA GLN A 34 -2.30 -5.38 4.34
C GLN A 34 -1.82 -5.14 2.92
N PHE A 35 -0.51 -5.21 2.64
CA PHE A 35 0.01 -5.11 1.27
C PHE A 35 -0.51 -6.24 0.37
N ALA A 36 -0.66 -7.46 0.89
CA ALA A 36 -1.23 -8.58 0.15
C ALA A 36 -2.73 -8.39 -0.18
N ALA A 37 -3.42 -7.54 0.58
CA ALA A 37 -4.82 -7.20 0.35
C ALA A 37 -5.00 -6.07 -0.67
N MET A 38 -3.94 -5.32 -0.99
CA MET A 38 -4.01 -4.24 -1.97
C MET A 38 -3.95 -4.79 -3.39
N ASN A 39 -4.76 -4.23 -4.28
CA ASN A 39 -4.63 -4.47 -5.71
C ASN A 39 -3.54 -3.58 -6.34
N ALA A 40 -3.18 -3.87 -7.59
CA ALA A 40 -2.10 -3.15 -8.28
C ALA A 40 -2.36 -1.63 -8.42
N LEU A 41 -3.61 -1.20 -8.60
CA LEU A 41 -3.96 0.22 -8.72
C LEU A 41 -3.80 0.94 -7.37
N GLN A 42 -4.14 0.27 -6.26
CA GLN A 42 -3.98 0.81 -4.92
C GLN A 42 -2.51 0.97 -4.54
N VAL A 43 -1.67 0.00 -4.89
CA VAL A 43 -0.21 0.10 -4.66
C VAL A 43 0.40 1.19 -5.53
N ALA A 44 0.01 1.29 -6.80
CA ALA A 44 0.45 2.36 -7.70
C ALA A 44 -0.04 3.75 -7.29
N ALA A 45 -1.04 3.85 -6.42
CA ALA A 45 -1.55 5.11 -5.89
C ALA A 45 -0.77 5.63 -4.66
N LEU A 46 0.17 4.85 -4.11
CA LEU A 46 1.06 5.32 -3.06
C LEU A 46 1.99 6.41 -3.60
N SER A 47 2.27 7.43 -2.79
CA SER A 47 3.27 8.44 -3.15
C SER A 47 4.67 7.81 -3.21
N THR A 48 5.60 8.47 -3.92
CA THR A 48 7.01 8.05 -3.97
C THR A 48 7.61 7.91 -2.56
N GLU A 49 7.28 8.83 -1.66
CA GLU A 49 7.69 8.77 -0.25
C GLU A 49 7.06 7.59 0.50
N GLY A 50 5.79 7.28 0.21
CA GLY A 50 5.11 6.11 0.77
C GLY A 50 5.77 4.81 0.32
N ILE A 51 6.06 4.67 -0.97
CA ILE A 51 6.78 3.50 -1.52
C ILE A 51 8.17 3.36 -0.89
N ALA A 52 8.90 4.46 -0.72
CA ALA A 52 10.21 4.45 -0.07
C ALA A 52 10.14 4.08 1.42
N ALA A 53 8.97 4.25 2.05
CA ALA A 53 8.75 3.93 3.46
C ALA A 53 8.29 2.48 3.70
N ILE A 54 8.16 1.65 2.66
CA ILE A 54 7.81 0.22 2.82
C ILE A 54 9.01 -0.52 3.43
N GLU A 55 8.78 -1.22 4.54
CA GLU A 55 9.82 -2.01 5.18
C GLU A 55 10.12 -3.29 4.39
N THR A 56 11.35 -3.78 4.45
CA THR A 56 11.77 -4.98 3.71
C THR A 56 10.94 -6.22 4.06
N ASN A 57 10.48 -6.32 5.32
CA ASN A 57 9.63 -7.41 5.77
C ASN A 57 8.26 -7.39 5.08
N ASP A 58 7.76 -6.21 4.72
CA ASP A 58 6.44 -6.01 4.12
C ASP A 58 6.42 -6.24 2.61
N LEU A 59 7.57 -6.10 1.94
CA LEU A 59 7.73 -6.40 0.52
C LEU A 59 7.29 -7.82 0.17
N ARG A 60 7.35 -8.77 1.13
CA ARG A 60 6.86 -10.14 0.96
C ARG A 60 5.35 -10.22 0.72
N GLY A 61 4.60 -9.19 1.10
CA GLY A 61 3.17 -9.06 0.85
C GLY A 61 2.83 -8.52 -0.53
N LEU A 62 3.79 -7.94 -1.27
CA LEU A 62 3.52 -7.38 -2.59
C LEU A 62 3.39 -8.48 -3.64
N THR A 63 2.31 -8.43 -4.41
CA THR A 63 2.11 -9.32 -5.55
C THR A 63 2.96 -8.86 -6.75
N THR A 64 3.31 -9.80 -7.63
CA THR A 64 4.03 -9.47 -8.88
C THR A 64 3.24 -8.51 -9.77
N ALA A 65 1.90 -8.61 -9.76
CA ALA A 65 1.02 -7.69 -10.47
C ALA A 65 1.08 -6.26 -9.91
N ALA A 66 1.18 -6.10 -8.58
CA ALA A 66 1.36 -4.80 -7.96
C ALA A 66 2.72 -4.18 -8.32
N ILE A 67 3.78 -4.98 -8.31
CA ILE A 67 5.14 -4.53 -8.69
C ILE A 67 5.16 -4.11 -10.17
N ALA A 68 4.56 -4.88 -11.07
CA ALA A 68 4.45 -4.53 -12.49
C ALA A 68 3.60 -3.26 -12.74
N GLY A 69 2.72 -2.93 -11.80
CA GLY A 69 1.87 -1.73 -11.85
C GLY A 69 2.56 -0.45 -11.41
N LEU A 70 3.73 -0.53 -10.76
CA LEU A 70 4.44 0.62 -10.21
C LEU A 70 4.87 1.60 -11.31
N ARG A 71 4.61 2.87 -11.05
CA ARG A 71 5.00 4.00 -11.89
C ARG A 71 5.52 5.10 -10.97
N THR A 72 6.41 5.94 -11.47
CA THR A 72 6.72 7.20 -10.78
C THR A 72 5.50 8.12 -10.92
N ALA A 73 5.06 8.71 -9.81
CA ALA A 73 3.99 9.71 -9.78
C ALA A 73 4.41 11.01 -10.49
#